data_AF-A0A4R4W3D4-F1
#
_entry.id   AF-A0A4R4W3D4-F1
#
_cell.length_a   1.000
_cell.length_b   1.000
_cell.length_c   1.000
_cell.angle_alpha   90.00
_cell.angle_beta   90.00
_cell.angle_gamma   90.00
#
_symmetry.space_group_name_H-M   'P 1'
#
loop_
_entity.id
_entity.type
_entity.pdbx_description
1 polymer ?
#
loop_
_entity_poly.entity_id
_entity_poly.type
_entity_poly.pdbx_seq_one_letter_code
_entity_poly.pdbx_strand_id
1 'polypeptide(L)' 'MDFNLDETQQDLKKLAAEVLAREGDEDRLWQAGLMSVCVPEAAGGAGLGPVEMAVVLREVG' A
#
# COMPACT_ATOMS: atom_id res chain seq x y z
N MET A 1 15.35 -17.74 -7.41
CA MET A 1 14.69 -16.80 -6.49
C MET A 1 14.45 -15.52 -7.27
N ASP A 2 13.21 -15.05 -7.32
CA ASP A 2 12.85 -13.81 -8.00
C ASP A 2 12.67 -12.71 -6.95
N PHE A 3 13.26 -11.54 -7.22
CA PHE A 3 13.29 -10.39 -6.31
C PHE A 3 12.55 -9.18 -6.89
N ASN A 4 11.93 -9.34 -8.06
CA ASN A 4 11.14 -8.28 -8.65
C ASN A 4 9.77 -8.21 -7.98
N LEU A 5 9.25 -6.99 -7.88
CA LEU A 5 7.87 -6.77 -7.46
C LEU A 5 6.93 -7.28 -8.55
N ASP A 6 5.88 -8.00 -8.15
CA ASP A 6 4.79 -8.33 -9.06
C ASP A 6 3.95 -7.09 -9.41
N GLU A 7 2.99 -7.26 -10.32
CA GLU A 7 2.13 -6.17 -10.80
C GLU A 7 1.34 -5.50 -9.66
N THR A 8 0.79 -6.29 -8.72
CA THR A 8 0.05 -5.76 -7.58
C THR A 8 0.94 -4.93 -6.66
N GLN A 9 2.15 -5.39 -6.39
CA GLN A 9 3.13 -4.66 -5.60
C GLN A 9 3.62 -3.39 -6.31
N GLN A 10 3.81 -3.43 -7.63
CA GLN A 10 4.17 -2.23 -8.40
C GLN A 10 3.06 -1.18 -8.38
N ASP A 11 1.81 -1.60 -8.51
CA ASP A 11 0.64 -0.71 -8.46
C ASP A 11 0.48 -0.09 -7.08
N LEU A 12 0.62 -0.88 -6.01
CA LEU A 12 0.59 -0.38 -4.63
C LEU A 12 1.71 0.62 -4.36
N LYS A 13 2.93 0.31 -4.81
CA LYS A 13 4.07 1.23 -4.70
C LYS A 13 3.76 2.56 -5.36
N LYS A 14 3.27 2.53 -6.61
CA LYS A 14 2.95 3.72 -7.37
C LYS A 14 1.85 4.54 -6.69
N LEU A 15 0.78 3.89 -6.25
CA LEU A 15 -0.33 4.55 -5.57
C LEU A 15 0.11 5.19 -4.25
N ALA A 16 0.89 4.48 -3.42
CA ALA A 16 1.41 5.02 -2.17
C ALA A 16 2.30 6.25 -2.42
N ALA A 17 3.23 6.17 -3.38
CA ALA A 17 4.08 7.29 -3.76
C ALA A 17 3.27 8.50 -4.28
N GLU A 18 2.24 8.27 -5.10
CA GLU A 18 1.36 9.33 -5.61
C GLU A 18 0.55 10.00 -4.50
N VAL A 19 0.06 9.23 -3.53
CA VAL A 19 -0.68 9.77 -2.37
C VAL A 19 0.25 10.62 -1.49
N LEU A 20 1.46 10.13 -1.20
CA LEU A 20 2.45 10.84 -0.38
C LEU A 20 3.00 12.10 -1.05
N ALA A 21 3.18 12.08 -2.37
CA ALA A 21 3.67 13.24 -3.13
C ALA A 21 2.70 14.44 -3.11
N ARG A 22 1.42 14.21 -2.82
CA ARG A 22 0.41 15.26 -2.74
C ARG A 22 0.42 15.87 -1.33
N GLU A 23 1.42 16.73 -1.05
CA GLU A 23 1.58 17.51 0.19
C GLU A 23 1.15 16.77 1.48
N GLY A 24 1.71 15.57 1.66
CA GLY A 24 2.41 15.21 2.89
C GLY A 24 1.60 14.92 4.15
N ASP A 25 0.59 14.05 4.08
CA ASP A 25 0.03 13.48 5.30
C ASP A 25 -0.19 11.98 5.19
N GLU A 26 0.31 11.23 6.18
CA GLU A 26 0.04 9.80 6.36
C GLU A 26 -1.47 9.55 6.50
N ASP A 27 -2.23 10.53 7.00
CA ASP A 27 -3.68 10.48 7.06
C ASP A 27 -4.32 10.22 5.68
N ARG A 28 -3.66 10.64 4.60
CA ARG A 28 -4.15 10.36 3.23
C ARG A 28 -3.99 8.91 2.82
N LEU A 29 -3.01 8.19 3.37
CA LEU A 29 -2.91 6.74 3.16
C LEU A 29 -4.08 6.01 3.81
N TRP A 30 -4.54 6.51 4.97
CA TRP A 30 -5.73 6.00 5.64
C TRP A 30 -6.98 6.25 4.79
N GLN A 31 -7.12 7.46 4.25
CA GLN A 31 -8.23 7.81 3.35
C GLN A 31 -8.21 7.02 2.03
N ALA A 32 -7.02 6.69 1.52
CA ALA A 32 -6.84 5.88 0.32
C ALA A 32 -7.01 4.36 0.58
N GLY A 33 -7.23 3.94 1.83
CA GLY A 33 -7.37 2.53 2.20
C GLY A 33 -6.07 1.72 2.20
N LEU A 34 -4.93 2.39 1.99
CA LEU A 34 -3.60 1.75 1.90
C LEU A 34 -3.16 1.16 3.24
N MET A 35 -3.66 1.69 4.36
CA MET A 35 -3.34 1.19 5.71
C MET A 35 -4.19 -0.03 6.11
N SER A 36 -5.18 -0.42 5.31
CA SER A 36 -5.99 -1.63 5.50
C SER A 36 -5.69 -2.73 4.46
N VAL A 37 -4.55 -2.64 3.77
CA VAL A 37 -4.17 -3.57 2.70
C VAL A 37 -4.18 -5.04 3.14
N CYS A 38 -3.71 -5.35 4.36
CA CYS A 38 -3.73 -6.71 4.92
C CYS A 38 -5.04 -7.12 5.60
N VAL A 39 -6.01 -6.22 5.67
CA VAL A 39 -7.29 -6.52 6.34
C VAL A 39 -8.17 -7.29 5.35
N PRO A 40 -8.86 -8.37 5.77
CA PRO A 40 -9.77 -9.10 4.89
C PRO A 40 -10.86 -8.21 4.28
N GLU A 41 -11.29 -8.54 3.07
CA GLU A 41 -12.39 -7.82 2.39
C GLU A 41 -13.68 -7.80 3.22
N ALA A 42 -13.98 -8.89 3.94
CA ALA A 42 -15.14 -8.98 4.84
C ALA A 42 -15.12 -7.97 6.00
N ALA A 43 -13.95 -7.41 6.30
CA ALA A 43 -13.75 -6.37 7.32
C ALA A 43 -13.44 -4.99 6.70
N GLY A 44 -13.58 -4.85 5.37
CA GLY A 44 -13.40 -3.59 4.64
C GLY A 44 -11.96 -3.27 4.20
N GLY A 45 -11.06 -4.26 4.18
CA GLY A 45 -9.71 -4.10 3.63
C GLY A 45 -9.53 -4.67 2.24
N ALA A 46 -8.28 -4.74 1.77
CA ALA A 46 -7.95 -5.24 0.43
C ALA A 46 -7.64 -6.75 0.39
N GLY A 47 -7.57 -7.43 1.53
CA GLY A 47 -7.32 -8.88 1.62
C GLY A 47 -5.94 -9.32 1.12
N LEU A 48 -4.99 -8.40 0.97
CA LEU A 48 -3.65 -8.68 0.47
C LEU A 48 -2.71 -9.18 1.59
N GLY A 49 -1.51 -9.59 1.20
CA GLY A 49 -0.53 -10.18 2.10
C GLY A 49 0.35 -9.16 2.83
N PRO A 50 1.19 -9.65 3.76
CA PRO A 50 2.13 -8.80 4.49
C PRO A 50 3.22 -8.19 3.60
N VAL A 51 3.50 -8.79 2.43
CA VAL A 51 4.47 -8.25 1.47
C VAL A 51 3.94 -6.96 0.85
N GLU A 52 2.66 -6.94 0.47
CA GLU A 52 2.00 -5.77 -0.09
C GLU A 52 1.97 -4.60 0.91
N MET A 53 1.73 -4.90 2.19
CA MET A 53 1.85 -3.90 3.26
C MET A 53 3.28 -3.39 3.42
N ALA A 54 4.29 -4.27 3.35
CA ALA A 54 5.69 -3.84 3.42
C ALA A 54 6.06 -2.90 2.25
N VAL A 55 5.47 -3.09 1.07
CA VAL A 55 5.64 -2.19 -0.08
C VAL A 55 5.04 -0.81 0.20
N VAL A 56 3.84 -0.74 0.79
CA VAL A 56 3.22 0.54 1.19
C VAL A 56 4.08 1.25 2.23
N LEU A 57 4.46 0.56 3.30
CA LEU A 57 5.26 1.13 4.40
C LEU A 57 6.63 1.63 3.92
N ARG A 58 7.25 0.93 2.95
CA ARG A 58 8.52 1.37 2.35
C ARG A 58 8.44 2.76 1.72
N GLU A 59 7.30 3.13 1.15
CA GLU A 59 7.13 4.46 0.54
C GLU A 59 6.89 5.54 1.60
N VAL A 60 6.38 5.17 2.80
CA VAL A 60 6.18 6.09 3.93
C VAL A 60 7.52 6.54 4.53
N GLY A 61 8.48 5.61 4.67
CA GLY A 61 9.80 5.84 5.27
C GLY A 61 10.01 5.04 6.55
#